data_AF-A0A970LJ92-F1
#
_entry.id   AF-A0A970LJ92-F1
#
_cell.length_a   1.000
_cell.length_b   1.000
_cell.length_c   1.000
_cell.angle_alpha   90.00
_cell.angle_beta   90.00
_cell.angle_gamma   90.00
#
_symmetry.space_group_name_H-M   'P 1'
#
loop_
_entity.id
_entity.type
_entity.pdbx_description
1 polymer ?
#
loop_
_entity_poly.entity_id
_entity_poly.type
_entity_poly.pdbx_seq_one_letter_code
_entity_poly.pdbx_strand_id
1 'polypeptide(L)'
;MIDRIKIDFEKRNAFIGIFLVVLGIAAPLIVNVNNFGILRLIEASVLDSDSGKILLAAFKLVILNSMRALPHYLGAFIIAESVMISLDESIIYWLRGIAALIIIPFVYKIIFWIYNISYDFGVPAFIAVFSIVLVEYLNFSNISLLKKSFIVIPLLFGVQWMDVIPALSAYGFGRGDIST
;
A
#
# COMPACT_ATOMS: atom_id res chain seq x y z
N MET A 1 15.97 -1.34 -38.58
CA MET A 1 16.24 -0.49 -37.40
C MET A 1 14.95 -0.36 -36.57
N ILE A 2 14.32 -1.46 -36.12
CA ILE A 2 13.04 -1.37 -35.39
C ILE A 2 12.91 -2.34 -34.18
N ASP A 3 13.67 -3.44 -34.07
CA ASP A 3 13.52 -4.37 -32.93
C ASP A 3 14.50 -4.14 -31.76
N ARG A 4 14.54 -2.93 -31.20
CA ARG A 4 15.35 -2.65 -29.99
C ARG A 4 14.61 -2.83 -28.67
N ILE A 5 13.28 -2.83 -28.69
CA ILE A 5 12.44 -2.93 -27.50
C ILE A 5 11.80 -4.32 -27.45
N LYS A 6 12.06 -5.08 -26.39
CA LYS A 6 11.35 -6.34 -26.09
C LYS A 6 10.54 -6.17 -24.80
N ILE A 7 9.28 -6.58 -24.85
CA ILE A 7 8.36 -6.58 -23.71
C ILE A 7 7.97 -8.02 -23.42
N ASP A 8 8.44 -8.55 -22.29
CA ASP A 8 8.02 -9.85 -21.77
C ASP A 8 7.00 -9.66 -20.65
N PHE A 9 5.96 -10.50 -20.65
CA PHE A 9 4.83 -10.38 -19.72
C PHE A 9 4.51 -11.71 -19.05
N GLU A 10 4.68 -11.78 -17.72
CA GLU A 10 4.37 -12.98 -16.94
C GLU A 10 2.90 -12.98 -16.50
N LYS A 11 2.05 -13.62 -17.33
CA LYS A 11 0.58 -13.68 -17.14
C LYS A 11 0.17 -14.14 -15.74
N ARG A 12 0.89 -15.11 -15.15
CA ARG A 12 0.59 -15.64 -13.82
C ARG A 12 0.75 -14.56 -12.74
N ASN A 13 1.87 -13.85 -12.75
CA ASN A 13 2.13 -12.81 -11.74
C ASN A 13 1.15 -11.65 -11.93
N ALA A 14 0.88 -11.25 -13.17
CA ALA A 14 -0.14 -10.24 -13.45
C ALA A 14 -1.51 -10.62 -12.90
N PHE A 15 -1.95 -11.88 -13.08
CA PHE A 15 -3.22 -12.36 -12.53
C PHE A 15 -3.24 -12.31 -11.00
N ILE A 16 -2.17 -12.76 -10.34
CA ILE A 16 -2.03 -12.70 -8.87
C ILE A 16 -2.10 -11.24 -8.39
N GLY A 17 -1.38 -10.35 -9.07
CA GLY A 17 -1.36 -8.93 -8.73
C GLY A 17 -2.73 -8.27 -8.89
N ILE A 18 -3.44 -8.54 -10.00
CA ILE A 18 -4.81 -8.06 -10.22
C ILE A 18 -5.75 -8.59 -9.14
N PHE A 19 -5.68 -9.89 -8.82
CA PHE A 19 -6.49 -10.48 -7.76
C PHE A 19 -6.26 -9.81 -6.41
N LEU A 20 -5.01 -9.53 -6.05
CA LEU A 20 -4.67 -8.81 -4.81
C LEU A 20 -5.16 -7.36 -4.81
N VAL A 21 -5.11 -6.65 -5.94
CA VAL A 21 -5.70 -5.31 -6.07
C VAL A 21 -7.21 -5.35 -5.85
N VAL A 22 -7.92 -6.32 -6.46
CA VAL A 22 -9.36 -6.50 -6.27
C VAL A 22 -9.69 -6.81 -4.80
N LEU A 23 -8.91 -7.67 -4.14
CA LEU A 23 -9.05 -7.91 -2.71
C LEU A 23 -8.84 -6.63 -1.88
N GLY A 24 -7.86 -5.80 -2.24
CA GLY A 24 -7.63 -4.52 -1.55
C GLY A 24 -8.78 -3.54 -1.74
N ILE A 25 -9.40 -3.49 -2.92
CA ILE A 25 -10.60 -2.69 -3.20
C ILE A 25 -11.81 -3.23 -2.43
N ALA A 26 -11.91 -4.56 -2.25
CA ALA A 26 -13.00 -5.18 -1.49
C ALA A 26 -12.79 -5.10 0.04
N ALA A 27 -11.56 -4.90 0.52
CA ALA A 27 -11.22 -4.92 1.94
C ALA A 27 -12.10 -4.02 2.83
N PRO A 28 -12.49 -2.79 2.43
CA PRO A 28 -13.36 -1.92 3.24
C PRO A 28 -14.73 -2.51 3.55
N LEU A 29 -15.23 -3.48 2.77
CA LEU A 29 -16.50 -4.18 3.04
C LEU A 29 -16.45 -4.98 4.35
N ILE A 30 -15.30 -5.55 4.66
CA ILE A 30 -15.12 -6.50 5.76
C ILE A 30 -14.27 -5.91 6.88
N VAL A 31 -13.41 -4.94 6.57
CA VAL A 31 -12.39 -4.41 7.47
C VAL A 31 -12.60 -2.90 7.58
N ASN A 32 -13.32 -2.46 8.62
CA ASN A 32 -13.65 -1.05 8.84
C ASN A 32 -13.43 -0.61 10.30
N VAL A 33 -13.36 0.71 10.54
CA VAL A 33 -13.03 1.25 11.87
C VAL A 33 -14.08 0.85 12.93
N ASN A 34 -15.34 0.70 12.51
CA ASN A 34 -16.47 0.37 13.37
C ASN A 34 -16.38 -1.08 13.86
N ASN A 35 -16.10 -2.03 12.96
CA ASN A 35 -16.06 -3.45 13.31
C ASN A 35 -14.83 -3.83 14.17
N PHE A 36 -13.74 -3.08 14.08
CA PHE A 36 -12.57 -3.26 14.96
C PHE A 36 -12.73 -2.59 16.34
N GLY A 37 -13.77 -1.78 16.54
CA GLY A 37 -14.08 -1.11 17.81
C GLY A 37 -13.02 -0.09 18.22
N ILE A 38 -12.35 0.54 17.25
CA ILE A 38 -11.25 1.48 17.50
C ILE A 38 -11.79 2.74 18.18
N LEU A 39 -12.89 3.31 17.67
CA LEU A 39 -13.52 4.50 18.25
C LEU A 39 -13.92 4.27 19.71
N ARG A 40 -14.53 3.12 20.01
CA ARG A 40 -14.92 2.74 21.38
C ARG A 40 -13.72 2.66 22.33
N LEU A 41 -12.56 2.20 21.85
CA LEU A 41 -11.33 2.17 22.65
C LEU A 41 -10.77 3.57 22.89
N ILE A 42 -10.82 4.44 21.88
CA ILE A 42 -10.41 5.84 22.03
C ILE A 42 -11.32 6.54 23.06
N GLU A 43 -12.64 6.42 22.92
CA GLU A 43 -13.60 6.99 23.88
C GLU A 43 -13.39 6.48 25.31
N ALA A 44 -13.28 5.15 25.49
CA ALA A 44 -13.04 4.54 26.80
C ALA A 44 -11.69 4.98 27.40
N SER A 45 -10.68 5.21 26.57
CA SER A 45 -9.38 5.65 27.05
C SER A 45 -9.39 7.07 27.63
N VAL A 46 -10.20 7.96 27.05
CA VAL A 46 -10.37 9.33 27.54
C VAL A 46 -11.16 9.33 28.84
N LEU A 47 -12.22 8.54 28.91
CA LEU A 47 -13.05 8.41 30.12
C LEU A 47 -12.28 7.82 31.30
N ASP A 48 -11.51 6.75 31.04
CA ASP A 48 -10.81 6.01 32.09
C ASP A 48 -9.38 6.53 32.34
N SER A 49 -8.93 7.55 31.59
CA SER A 49 -7.54 8.05 31.59
C SER A 49 -6.49 6.93 31.41
N ASP A 50 -6.83 5.94 30.60
CA ASP A 50 -6.05 4.70 30.40
C ASP A 50 -5.27 4.77 29.08
N SER A 51 -3.98 5.07 29.19
CA SER A 51 -3.05 5.12 28.05
C SER A 51 -2.84 3.76 27.38
N GLY A 52 -3.10 2.65 28.08
CA GLY A 52 -3.08 1.31 27.49
C GLY A 52 -4.18 1.10 26.46
N LYS A 53 -5.37 1.69 26.68
CA LYS A 53 -6.48 1.64 25.72
C LYS A 53 -6.20 2.46 24.46
N ILE A 54 -5.54 3.62 24.59
CA ILE A 54 -5.06 4.41 23.44
C ILE A 54 -4.06 3.59 22.63
N LEU A 55 -3.08 2.97 23.30
CA LEU A 55 -2.09 2.15 22.64
C LEU A 55 -2.74 0.98 21.89
N LEU A 56 -3.69 0.30 22.51
CA LEU A 56 -4.43 -0.79 21.88
C LEU A 56 -5.24 -0.30 20.66
N ALA A 57 -5.87 0.87 20.74
CA ALA A 57 -6.57 1.48 19.61
C ALA A 57 -5.60 1.77 18.46
N ALA A 58 -4.41 2.31 18.75
CA ALA A 58 -3.36 2.57 17.77
C ALA A 58 -2.92 1.29 17.07
N PHE A 59 -2.58 0.22 17.82
CA PHE A 59 -2.23 -1.07 17.23
C PHE A 59 -3.34 -1.64 16.34
N LYS A 60 -4.59 -1.58 16.80
CA LYS A 60 -5.73 -2.05 15.99
C LYS A 60 -5.89 -1.24 14.71
N LEU A 61 -5.67 0.07 14.76
CA LEU A 61 -5.72 0.94 13.59
C LEU A 61 -4.59 0.61 12.60
N VAL A 62 -3.36 0.40 13.07
CA VAL A 62 -2.24 -0.05 12.23
C VAL A 62 -2.55 -1.38 11.55
N ILE A 63 -3.10 -2.35 12.28
CA ILE A 63 -3.48 -3.66 11.73
C ILE A 63 -4.59 -3.49 10.69
N LEU A 64 -5.63 -2.72 11.00
CA LEU A 64 -6.73 -2.41 10.08
C LEU A 64 -6.22 -1.78 8.78
N ASN A 65 -5.37 -0.76 8.90
CA ASN A 65 -4.79 -0.07 7.76
C ASN A 65 -3.90 -1.01 6.95
N SER A 66 -3.09 -1.84 7.63
CA SER A 66 -2.25 -2.85 6.96
C SER A 66 -3.08 -3.88 6.19
N MET A 67 -4.17 -4.39 6.78
CA MET A 67 -5.07 -5.35 6.12
C MET A 67 -5.71 -4.76 4.86
N ARG A 68 -6.02 -3.46 4.87
CA ARG A 68 -6.57 -2.75 3.72
C ARG A 68 -5.50 -2.43 2.67
N ALA A 69 -4.35 -1.91 3.12
CA ALA A 69 -3.23 -1.43 2.31
C ALA A 69 -2.48 -2.56 1.59
N LEU A 70 -2.05 -3.58 2.36
CA LEU A 70 -1.15 -4.61 1.86
C LEU A 70 -1.63 -5.28 0.57
N PRO A 71 -2.91 -5.70 0.42
CA PRO A 71 -3.35 -6.37 -0.80
C PRO A 71 -3.19 -5.49 -2.06
N HIS A 72 -3.63 -4.24 -2.03
CA HIS A 72 -3.54 -3.41 -3.25
C HIS A 72 -2.14 -2.86 -3.51
N TYR A 73 -1.35 -2.54 -2.48
CA TYR A 73 0.05 -2.14 -2.66
C TYR A 73 0.91 -3.29 -3.17
N LEU A 74 0.77 -4.48 -2.58
CA LEU A 74 1.49 -5.67 -3.02
C LEU A 74 1.02 -6.12 -4.41
N GLY A 75 -0.28 -6.01 -4.68
CA GLY A 75 -0.85 -6.29 -5.99
C GLY A 75 -0.29 -5.36 -7.08
N ALA A 76 -0.22 -4.06 -6.82
CA ALA A 76 0.39 -3.09 -7.74
C ALA A 76 1.88 -3.37 -7.97
N PHE A 77 2.62 -3.72 -6.91
CA PHE A 77 4.02 -4.13 -7.01
C PHE A 77 4.18 -5.36 -7.91
N ILE A 78 3.38 -6.41 -7.70
CA ILE A 78 3.45 -7.65 -8.50
C ILE A 78 3.05 -7.39 -9.96
N ILE A 79 2.06 -6.54 -10.23
CA ILE A 79 1.69 -6.14 -11.60
C ILE A 79 2.87 -5.42 -12.26
N ALA A 80 3.51 -4.48 -11.58
CA ALA A 80 4.67 -3.77 -12.10
C ALA A 80 5.84 -4.73 -12.40
N GLU A 81 6.06 -5.74 -11.55
CA GLU A 81 7.12 -6.73 -11.71
C GLU A 81 6.84 -7.69 -12.89
N SER A 82 5.57 -7.98 -13.16
CA SER A 82 5.14 -8.87 -14.25
C SER A 82 5.45 -8.35 -15.66
N VAL A 83 5.78 -7.06 -15.79
CA VAL A 83 6.16 -6.43 -17.06
C VAL A 83 7.68 -6.25 -17.09
N MET A 84 8.33 -6.89 -18.05
CA MET A 84 9.77 -6.75 -18.28
C MET A 84 10.00 -6.02 -19.59
N ILE A 85 10.51 -4.79 -19.50
CA ILE A 85 10.83 -3.96 -20.65
C ILE A 85 12.35 -3.95 -20.79
N SER A 86 12.85 -4.41 -21.92
CA SER A 86 14.27 -4.35 -22.26
C SER A 86 14.50 -3.51 -23.51
N LEU A 87 15.52 -2.66 -23.46
CA LEU A 87 16.00 -1.83 -24.58
C LEU A 87 17.46 -2.17 -24.82
N ASP A 88 17.79 -2.60 -26.04
CA ASP A 88 19.16 -3.02 -26.40
C ASP A 88 19.76 -4.00 -25.37
N GLU A 89 18.96 -5.01 -24.97
CA GLU A 89 19.28 -6.05 -23.97
C GLU A 89 19.43 -5.56 -22.51
N SER A 90 19.33 -4.24 -22.25
CA SER A 90 19.31 -3.67 -20.91
C SER A 90 17.89 -3.55 -20.38
N ILE A 91 17.65 -4.03 -19.15
CA ILE A 91 16.34 -3.98 -18.50
C ILE A 91 16.09 -2.57 -17.95
N ILE A 92 14.93 -2.00 -18.26
CA ILE A 92 14.54 -0.66 -17.83
C ILE A 92 13.70 -0.72 -16.55
N TYR A 93 14.35 -0.76 -15.39
CA TYR A 93 13.68 -0.89 -14.09
C TYR A 93 12.83 0.33 -13.69
N TRP A 94 13.20 1.55 -14.10
CA TRP A 94 12.48 2.77 -13.70
C TRP A 94 11.03 2.83 -14.22
N LEU A 95 10.74 2.19 -15.36
CA LEU A 95 9.38 2.08 -15.91
C LEU A 95 8.45 1.27 -15.01
N ARG A 96 8.99 0.27 -14.29
CA ARG A 96 8.20 -0.54 -13.33
C ARG A 96 7.76 0.28 -12.13
N GLY A 97 8.66 1.10 -11.59
CA GLY A 97 8.34 2.04 -10.51
C GLY A 97 7.23 3.02 -10.90
N ILE A 98 7.24 3.51 -12.14
CA ILE A 98 6.19 4.39 -12.68
C ILE A 98 4.84 3.67 -12.75
N ALA A 99 4.80 2.38 -13.11
CA ALA A 99 3.55 1.62 -13.14
C ALA A 99 2.86 1.62 -11.76
N ALA A 100 3.62 1.39 -10.68
CA ALA A 100 3.08 1.44 -9.32
C ALA A 100 2.57 2.85 -8.95
N LEU A 101 3.28 3.92 -9.36
CA LEU A 101 2.85 5.31 -9.18
C LEU A 101 1.52 5.64 -9.88
N ILE A 102 1.17 4.94 -10.96
CA ILE A 102 -0.09 5.14 -11.67
C ILE A 102 -1.20 4.26 -11.09
N ILE A 103 -0.89 2.99 -10.76
CA ILE A 103 -1.88 2.02 -10.28
C ILE A 103 -2.47 2.46 -8.93
N ILE A 104 -1.64 2.88 -7.97
CA ILE A 104 -2.12 3.18 -6.61
C ILE A 104 -3.12 4.36 -6.57
N PRO A 105 -2.84 5.54 -7.16
CA PRO A 105 -3.83 6.62 -7.20
C PRO A 105 -5.12 6.23 -7.92
N PHE A 106 -5.03 5.38 -8.95
CA PHE A 106 -6.20 4.89 -9.66
C PHE A 106 -7.06 3.97 -8.78
N VAL A 107 -6.42 3.06 -8.03
CA VAL A 107 -7.11 2.22 -7.04
C VAL A 107 -7.80 3.08 -5.97
N TYR A 108 -7.16 4.15 -5.48
CA TYR A 108 -7.76 5.05 -4.49
C TYR A 108 -9.01 5.75 -5.02
N LYS A 109 -8.97 6.21 -6.29
CA LYS A 109 -10.15 6.78 -6.95
C LYS A 109 -11.29 5.78 -7.07
N ILE A 110 -11.01 4.52 -7.41
CA ILE A 110 -12.02 3.47 -7.49
C ILE A 110 -12.66 3.24 -6.11
N ILE A 111 -11.83 3.14 -5.06
CA ILE A 111 -12.33 2.93 -3.70
C ILE A 111 -13.20 4.12 -3.26
N PHE A 112 -12.79 5.35 -3.58
CA PHE A 112 -13.59 6.54 -3.31
C PHE A 112 -14.95 6.49 -4.05
N TRP A 113 -14.98 6.12 -5.32
CA TRP A 113 -16.25 6.03 -6.08
C TRP A 113 -17.20 4.94 -5.55
N ILE A 114 -16.67 3.81 -5.07
CA ILE A 114 -17.50 2.69 -4.61
C ILE A 114 -18.00 2.92 -3.18
N TYR A 115 -17.13 3.38 -2.28
CA TYR A 115 -17.40 3.41 -0.84
C TYR A 115 -17.56 4.82 -0.27
N ASN A 116 -17.30 5.86 -1.06
CA ASN A 116 -17.22 7.25 -0.62
C ASN A 116 -16.20 7.45 0.53
N ILE A 117 -15.17 6.59 0.58
CA ILE A 117 -14.07 6.66 1.55
C ILE A 117 -12.90 7.37 0.87
N SER A 118 -12.54 8.54 1.40
CA SER A 118 -11.40 9.30 0.93
C SER A 118 -10.12 8.74 1.54
N TYR A 119 -9.39 7.94 0.76
CA TYR A 119 -8.01 7.59 1.12
C TYR A 119 -7.12 8.79 0.81
N ASP A 120 -6.53 9.36 1.84
CA ASP A 120 -5.52 10.39 1.66
C ASP A 120 -4.28 9.78 0.98
N PHE A 121 -4.02 10.21 -0.25
CA PHE A 121 -2.73 9.98 -0.91
C PHE A 121 -1.68 10.93 -0.31
N GLY A 122 -1.49 10.81 1.01
CA GLY A 122 -0.61 11.63 1.82
C GLY A 122 0.81 11.09 1.83
N VAL A 123 1.62 11.62 2.74
CA VAL A 123 3.04 11.27 2.86
C VAL A 123 3.26 9.76 3.08
N PRO A 124 2.45 9.03 3.87
CA PRO A 124 2.53 7.58 4.00
C PRO A 124 2.39 6.84 2.66
N ALA A 125 1.40 7.21 1.85
CA ALA A 125 1.21 6.62 0.52
C ALA A 125 2.41 6.89 -0.40
N PHE A 126 2.95 8.11 -0.38
CA PHE A 126 4.18 8.44 -1.13
C PHE A 126 5.37 7.60 -0.66
N ILE A 127 5.57 7.42 0.64
CA ILE A 127 6.66 6.60 1.18
C ILE A 127 6.47 5.12 0.79
N ALA A 128 5.24 4.62 0.83
CA ALA A 128 4.92 3.25 0.40
C ALA A 128 5.25 3.02 -1.08
N VAL A 129 4.82 3.94 -1.96
CA VAL A 129 5.14 3.85 -3.39
C VAL A 129 6.64 4.02 -3.63
N PHE A 130 7.28 4.98 -2.97
CA PHE A 130 8.73 5.18 -3.07
C PHE A 130 9.50 3.94 -2.62
N SER A 131 9.05 3.27 -1.55
CA SER A 131 9.64 2.01 -1.08
C SER A 131 9.55 0.90 -2.13
N ILE A 132 8.42 0.80 -2.82
CA ILE A 132 8.25 -0.14 -3.96
C ILE A 132 9.22 0.20 -5.10
N VAL A 133 9.31 1.48 -5.48
CA VAL A 133 10.23 1.96 -6.51
C VAL A 133 11.68 1.66 -6.14
N LEU A 134 12.05 1.88 -4.87
CA LEU A 134 13.39 1.61 -4.36
C LEU A 134 13.74 0.13 -4.45
N VAL A 135 12.82 -0.77 -4.09
CA VAL A 135 13.02 -2.22 -4.20
C VAL A 135 13.22 -2.66 -5.66
N GLU A 136 12.50 -2.05 -6.61
CA GLU A 136 12.73 -2.28 -8.05
C GLU A 136 14.07 -1.71 -8.53
N TYR A 137 14.45 -0.50 -8.07
CA TYR A 137 15.68 0.17 -8.45
C TYR A 137 16.94 -0.54 -7.95
N LEU A 138 16.91 -1.08 -6.73
CA LEU A 138 18.03 -1.83 -6.14
C LEU A 138 18.37 -3.12 -6.89
N ASN A 139 17.64 -3.40 -7.98
CA ASN A 139 17.93 -4.44 -8.96
C ASN A 139 18.28 -5.77 -8.28
N PHE A 140 17.37 -6.22 -7.41
CA PHE A 140 17.36 -7.58 -6.88
C PHE A 140 17.01 -8.59 -7.99
N SER A 141 17.75 -8.57 -9.09
CA SER A 141 17.52 -9.31 -10.34
C SER A 141 17.56 -10.82 -10.15
N ASN A 142 18.31 -11.30 -9.14
CA ASN A 142 18.39 -12.73 -8.78
C ASN A 142 17.48 -13.13 -7.61
N ILE A 143 16.61 -12.23 -7.15
CA ILE A 143 15.70 -12.51 -6.04
C ILE A 143 14.32 -12.83 -6.60
N SER A 144 13.76 -13.98 -6.20
CA SER A 144 12.40 -14.37 -6.57
C SER A 144 11.37 -13.35 -6.10
N LEU A 145 10.28 -13.22 -6.85
CA LEU A 145 9.15 -12.34 -6.51
C LEU A 145 8.71 -12.49 -5.05
N LEU A 146 8.59 -13.74 -4.55
CA LEU A 146 8.24 -14.02 -3.17
C LEU A 146 9.17 -13.34 -2.16
N LYS A 147 10.47 -13.43 -2.36
CA LYS A 147 11.45 -12.81 -1.46
C LYS A 147 11.38 -11.28 -1.50
N LYS A 148 11.14 -10.68 -2.68
CA LYS A 148 10.88 -9.24 -2.78
C LYS A 148 9.61 -8.84 -2.05
N SER A 149 8.53 -9.63 -2.16
CA SER A 149 7.30 -9.42 -1.40
C SER A 149 7.53 -9.47 0.12
N PHE A 150 8.39 -10.38 0.61
CA PHE A 150 8.80 -10.41 2.02
C PHE A 150 9.56 -9.17 2.49
N ILE A 151 10.18 -8.41 1.58
CA ILE A 151 10.81 -7.11 1.88
C ILE A 151 9.77 -6.00 1.86
N VAL A 152 8.86 -6.01 0.87
CA VAL A 152 7.85 -4.97 0.69
C VAL A 152 6.81 -4.99 1.83
N ILE A 153 6.38 -6.16 2.30
CA ILE A 153 5.38 -6.29 3.38
C ILE A 153 5.78 -5.52 4.66
N PRO A 154 6.96 -5.74 5.28
CA PRO A 154 7.35 -5.02 6.49
C PRO A 154 7.57 -3.53 6.23
N LEU A 155 8.00 -3.12 5.03
CA LEU A 155 8.09 -1.69 4.66
C LEU A 155 6.71 -1.04 4.68
N LEU A 156 5.72 -1.67 4.02
CA LEU A 156 4.34 -1.17 3.99
C LEU A 156 3.71 -1.18 5.38
N PHE A 157 3.97 -2.21 6.19
CA PHE A 157 3.52 -2.29 7.57
C PHE A 157 4.11 -1.17 8.44
N GLY A 158 5.41 -0.89 8.28
CA GLY A 158 6.09 0.21 8.96
C GLY A 158 5.47 1.57 8.63
N VAL A 159 5.14 1.80 7.36
CA VAL A 159 4.46 3.04 6.93
C VAL A 159 3.11 3.23 7.61
N GLN A 160 2.36 2.15 7.90
CA GLN A 160 1.05 2.26 8.56
C GLN A 160 1.13 2.86 9.96
N TRP A 161 2.28 2.76 10.64
CA TRP A 161 2.49 3.43 11.93
C TRP A 161 2.46 4.96 11.81
N MET A 162 2.89 5.49 10.66
CA MET A 162 2.91 6.93 10.42
C MET A 162 1.50 7.51 10.28
N ASP A 163 0.53 6.70 9.85
CA ASP A 163 -0.88 7.09 9.76
C ASP A 163 -1.57 7.25 11.12
N VAL A 164 -0.91 6.86 12.21
CA VAL A 164 -1.50 6.87 13.57
C VAL A 164 -0.97 8.01 14.43
N ILE A 165 0.08 8.73 14.01
CA ILE A 165 0.74 9.76 14.83
C ILE A 165 0.06 11.13 14.62
N PRO A 166 -0.76 11.63 15.57
CA PRO A 166 -1.54 12.86 15.36
C PRO A 166 -0.65 14.11 15.38
N ALA A 167 0.46 14.07 16.13
CA ALA A 167 1.43 15.15 16.23
C ALA A 167 2.10 15.48 14.88
N LEU A 168 2.07 14.57 13.92
CA LEU A 168 2.63 14.75 12.58
C LEU A 168 1.57 15.18 11.54
N SER A 169 0.34 15.49 11.97
CA SER A 169 -0.76 15.93 11.09
C SER A 169 -0.46 17.16 10.25
N ALA A 170 0.32 18.11 10.79
CA ALA A 170 0.80 19.28 10.06
C ALA A 170 1.67 18.92 8.83
N TYR A 171 2.34 17.76 8.86
CA TYR A 171 3.19 17.28 7.77
C TYR A 171 2.47 16.27 6.85
N GLY A 172 1.15 16.09 7.00
CA GLY A 172 0.37 15.18 6.16
C GLY A 172 0.35 13.72 6.62
N PHE A 173 0.72 13.45 7.88
CA PHE A 173 0.56 12.16 8.56
C PHE A 173 -0.71 12.14 9.42
N GLY A 174 -1.09 11.00 10.01
CA GLY A 174 -2.16 11.01 11.04
C GLY A 174 -3.57 11.41 10.55
N ARG A 175 -3.81 11.45 9.23
CA ARG A 175 -5.10 11.86 8.64
C ARG A 175 -6.04 10.71 8.31
N GLY A 176 -5.57 9.46 8.40
CA GLY A 176 -6.37 8.29 8.02
C GLY A 176 -7.61 8.14 8.89
N ASP A 177 -8.80 8.15 8.26
CA ASP A 177 -10.15 7.81 8.75
C ASP A 177 -10.68 8.43 10.08
N ILE A 178 -9.85 9.11 10.87
CA ILE A 178 -10.24 9.81 12.10
C ILE A 178 -10.25 11.35 11.94
N SER A 179 -9.75 11.88 10.83
CA SER A 179 -9.99 13.29 10.47
C SER A 179 -11.30 13.38 9.71
N THR A 180 -12.34 13.80 10.42
CA THR A 180 -13.57 14.36 9.83
C THR A 180 -13.30 15.79 9.38
#